data_AF-A0A6I1Z7K1-F1
#
_entry.id   AF-A0A6I1Z7K1-F1
#
_cell.length_a   1.000
_cell.length_b   1.000
_cell.length_c   1.000
_cell.angle_alpha   90.00
_cell.angle_beta   90.00
_cell.angle_gamma   90.00
#
_symmetry.space_group_name_H-M   'P 1'
#
loop_
_entity.id
_entity.type
_entity.pdbx_description
1 polymer ?
#
loop_
_entity_poly.entity_id
_entity_poly.type
_entity_poly.pdbx_seq_one_letter_code
_entity_poly.pdbx_strand_id
1 'polypeptide(L)'
;MRPDLLLVRPDAPAQATRVRQLSAALGRLETALRCAVASAAVGRTGVRPLGSRSACRTLGGVFLDVLCCHCLLAAPRSTAAAAYLVPRLLREAAEELGLYFGPHVPAGSGARTAVGREQLHAMEDELARAPLAVGPGRLDADRLGAALAALRSATGGEPGTAWLRSAAGVFLDELASIDAEGFGRSRPAVAVRRTPQGTVAERRALLVAAAVCAEVWLAARARTPSAFAADPAWPTGVLLRTSARLGAAPVPATAPDAARPATMEVLVRCAQRRGFDPHGTPL
;
A
#
# COMPACT_ATOMS: atom_id res chain seq x y z
N MET A 1 11.36 -35.55 15.66
CA MET A 1 9.98 -35.72 15.18
C MET A 1 9.50 -34.40 14.63
N ARG A 2 9.48 -34.23 13.29
CA ARG A 2 8.81 -33.10 12.63
C ARG A 2 7.38 -33.57 12.34
N PRO A 3 6.34 -32.87 12.82
CA PRO A 3 5.00 -33.20 12.38
C PRO A 3 4.91 -32.84 10.90
N ASP A 4 4.62 -33.83 10.05
CA ASP A 4 4.18 -33.62 8.68
C ASP A 4 2.83 -32.91 8.74
N LEU A 5 2.89 -31.58 8.89
CA LEU A 5 1.77 -30.69 8.66
C LEU A 5 1.42 -30.81 7.18
N LEU A 6 0.40 -31.60 6.89
CA LEU A 6 -0.31 -31.62 5.61
C LEU A 6 -0.61 -30.17 5.21
N LEU A 7 0.24 -29.63 4.35
CA LEU A 7 0.04 -28.36 3.67
C LEU A 7 -1.19 -28.54 2.78
N VAL A 8 -2.36 -28.26 3.33
CA VAL A 8 -3.60 -28.11 2.55
C VAL A 8 -3.31 -27.01 1.53
N ARG A 9 -3.11 -27.41 0.27
CA ARG A 9 -2.99 -26.46 -0.83
C ARG A 9 -4.29 -25.67 -0.86
N PRO A 10 -4.24 -24.33 -0.76
CA PRO A 10 -5.46 -23.53 -0.85
C PRO A 10 -6.12 -23.80 -2.21
N ASP A 11 -7.46 -23.81 -2.22
CA ASP A 11 -8.25 -23.98 -3.44
C ASP A 11 -7.93 -22.84 -4.43
N ALA A 12 -7.11 -23.16 -5.43
CA ALA A 12 -6.76 -22.27 -6.53
C ALA A 12 -7.98 -21.53 -7.16
N PRO A 13 -9.15 -22.16 -7.39
CA PRO A 13 -10.30 -21.44 -7.96
C PRO A 13 -10.89 -20.38 -6.99
N ALA A 14 -10.89 -20.65 -5.69
CA ALA A 14 -11.36 -19.69 -4.69
C ALA A 14 -10.41 -18.49 -4.61
N GLN A 15 -9.10 -18.74 -4.67
CA GLN A 15 -8.09 -17.69 -4.67
C GLN A 15 -8.16 -16.80 -5.92
N ALA A 16 -8.32 -17.39 -7.11
CA ALA A 16 -8.48 -16.63 -8.35
C ALA A 16 -9.75 -15.76 -8.33
N THR A 17 -10.85 -16.29 -7.80
CA THR A 17 -12.11 -15.52 -7.64
C THR A 17 -11.92 -14.34 -6.70
N ARG A 18 -11.23 -14.55 -5.58
CA ARG A 18 -10.95 -13.49 -4.61
C ARG A 18 -10.05 -12.40 -5.21
N VAL A 19 -9.01 -12.75 -5.93
CA VAL A 19 -8.13 -11.77 -6.60
C VAL A 19 -8.95 -10.91 -7.58
N ARG A 20 -9.86 -11.52 -8.36
CA ARG A 20 -10.75 -10.75 -9.25
C ARG A 20 -11.65 -9.78 -8.51
N GLN A 21 -12.26 -10.19 -7.40
CA GLN A 21 -13.08 -9.30 -6.56
C GLN A 21 -12.27 -8.13 -6.00
N LEU A 22 -11.06 -8.40 -5.49
CA LEU A 22 -10.18 -7.34 -4.97
C LEU A 22 -9.73 -6.38 -6.07
N SER A 23 -9.46 -6.86 -7.29
CA SER A 23 -9.16 -5.99 -8.44
C SER A 23 -10.36 -5.13 -8.84
N ALA A 24 -11.58 -5.67 -8.78
CA ALA A 24 -12.80 -4.91 -9.05
C ALA A 24 -13.01 -3.80 -8.00
N ALA A 25 -12.89 -4.13 -6.72
CA ALA A 25 -12.94 -3.17 -5.62
C ALA A 25 -11.87 -2.07 -5.76
N LEU A 26 -10.64 -2.43 -6.13
CA LEU A 26 -9.57 -1.48 -6.42
C LEU A 26 -9.94 -0.53 -7.57
N GLY A 27 -10.53 -1.04 -8.65
CA GLY A 27 -11.03 -0.21 -9.76
C GLY A 27 -12.09 0.81 -9.36
N ARG A 28 -12.98 0.46 -8.40
CA ARG A 28 -13.94 1.41 -7.82
C ARG A 28 -13.25 2.51 -7.03
N LEU A 29 -12.26 2.16 -6.20
CA LEU A 29 -11.46 3.14 -5.46
C LEU A 29 -10.69 4.08 -6.40
N GLU A 30 -10.10 3.56 -7.49
CA GLU A 30 -9.44 4.42 -8.48
C GLU A 30 -10.41 5.41 -9.11
N THR A 31 -11.63 4.96 -9.43
CA THR A 31 -12.67 5.82 -9.99
C THR A 31 -13.06 6.92 -8.99
N ALA A 32 -13.25 6.58 -7.71
CA ALA A 32 -13.50 7.55 -6.65
C ALA A 32 -12.34 8.56 -6.50
N LEU A 33 -11.09 8.09 -6.56
CA LEU A 33 -9.91 8.96 -6.51
C LEU A 33 -9.85 9.92 -7.72
N ARG A 34 -10.14 9.44 -8.94
CA ARG A 34 -10.25 10.30 -10.14
C ARG A 34 -11.33 11.37 -9.97
N CYS A 35 -12.48 11.01 -9.41
CA CYS A 35 -13.55 11.96 -9.09
C CYS A 35 -13.10 12.99 -8.05
N ALA A 36 -12.41 12.59 -6.99
CA ALA A 36 -11.87 13.48 -5.97
C ALA A 36 -10.89 14.50 -6.56
N VAL A 37 -9.95 14.03 -7.39
CA VAL A 37 -8.94 14.85 -8.07
C VAL A 37 -9.60 15.86 -9.02
N ALA A 38 -10.56 15.40 -9.81
CA ALA A 38 -11.30 16.26 -10.71
C ALA A 38 -12.10 17.35 -9.98
N SER A 39 -12.75 17.01 -8.86
CA SER A 39 -13.46 17.98 -8.03
C SER A 39 -12.50 19.00 -7.39
N ALA A 40 -11.32 18.55 -6.98
CA ALA A 40 -10.27 19.39 -6.39
C ALA A 40 -9.70 20.39 -7.41
N ALA A 41 -9.53 19.96 -8.67
CA ALA A 41 -8.98 20.80 -9.75
C ALA A 41 -9.92 21.93 -10.17
N VAL A 42 -11.24 21.74 -10.06
CA VAL A 42 -12.24 22.75 -10.42
C VAL A 42 -12.44 23.80 -9.30
N GLY A 43 -11.91 23.57 -8.10
CA GLY A 43 -12.04 24.52 -6.98
C GLY A 43 -13.48 24.68 -6.49
N ARG A 44 -14.30 23.62 -6.57
CA ARG A 44 -15.73 23.69 -6.18
C ARG A 44 -15.89 23.96 -4.68
N THR A 45 -16.96 24.68 -4.34
CA THR A 45 -17.37 24.92 -2.95
C THR A 45 -17.54 23.60 -2.20
N GLY A 46 -16.92 23.49 -1.02
CA GLY A 46 -16.99 22.31 -0.15
C GLY A 46 -15.89 21.27 -0.33
N VAL A 47 -15.07 21.34 -1.40
CA VAL A 47 -13.89 20.46 -1.57
C VAL A 47 -12.62 21.26 -1.28
N ARG A 48 -11.68 20.66 -0.53
CA ARG A 48 -10.40 21.32 -0.25
C ARG A 48 -9.63 21.53 -1.57
N PRO A 49 -9.10 22.74 -1.84
CA PRO A 49 -8.33 22.97 -3.04
C PRO A 49 -7.04 22.13 -3.03
N LEU A 50 -6.59 21.73 -4.22
CA LEU A 50 -5.34 20.96 -4.42
C LEU A 50 -4.12 21.63 -3.78
N GLY A 51 -4.12 22.97 -3.63
CA GLY A 51 -3.04 23.70 -2.97
C GLY A 51 -2.94 23.48 -1.45
N SER A 52 -3.96 22.89 -0.81
CA SER A 52 -3.91 22.64 0.62
C SER A 52 -3.03 21.43 0.95
N ARG A 53 -2.17 21.55 1.97
CA ARG A 53 -1.32 20.43 2.44
C ARG A 53 -2.13 19.18 2.80
N SER A 54 -3.34 19.38 3.32
CA SER A 54 -4.23 18.26 3.65
C SER A 54 -4.74 17.54 2.40
N ALA A 55 -5.15 18.24 1.35
CA ALA A 55 -5.59 17.60 0.11
C ALA A 55 -4.46 16.78 -0.50
N CYS A 56 -3.25 17.34 -0.59
CA CYS A 56 -2.08 16.61 -1.07
C CYS A 56 -1.77 15.37 -0.21
N ARG A 57 -1.85 15.48 1.12
CA ARG A 57 -1.62 14.33 2.01
C ARG A 57 -2.65 13.22 1.80
N THR A 58 -3.93 13.55 1.71
CA THR A 58 -4.98 12.54 1.49
C THR A 58 -4.88 11.93 0.09
N LEU A 59 -4.87 12.74 -0.98
CA LEU A 59 -4.87 12.23 -2.35
C LEU A 59 -3.58 11.44 -2.66
N GLY A 60 -2.43 11.96 -2.22
CA GLY A 60 -1.15 11.26 -2.32
C GLY A 60 -1.13 9.97 -1.48
N GLY A 61 -1.65 10.00 -0.25
CA GLY A 61 -1.73 8.84 0.63
C GLY A 61 -2.59 7.71 0.05
N VAL A 62 -3.78 8.03 -0.43
CA VAL A 62 -4.70 7.09 -1.08
C VAL A 62 -4.08 6.51 -2.35
N PHE A 63 -3.41 7.33 -3.17
CA PHE A 63 -2.71 6.83 -4.35
C PHE A 63 -1.58 5.87 -4.01
N LEU A 64 -0.81 6.13 -2.96
CA LEU A 64 0.24 5.22 -2.49
C LEU A 64 -0.35 3.88 -2.02
N ASP A 65 -1.51 3.89 -1.35
CA ASP A 65 -2.20 2.66 -0.97
C ASP A 65 -2.73 1.89 -2.21
N VAL A 66 -3.24 2.59 -3.23
CA VAL A 66 -3.61 1.99 -4.53
C VAL A 66 -2.41 1.33 -5.22
N LEU A 67 -1.26 2.00 -5.27
CA LEU A 67 -0.01 1.43 -5.81
C LEU A 67 0.42 0.17 -5.04
N CYS A 68 0.34 0.21 -3.70
CA CYS A 68 0.63 -0.93 -2.85
C CYS A 68 -0.29 -2.12 -3.15
N CYS A 69 -1.60 -1.87 -3.30
CA CYS A 69 -2.58 -2.89 -3.68
C CYS A 69 -2.27 -3.50 -5.05
N HIS A 70 -1.92 -2.69 -6.05
CA HIS A 70 -1.49 -3.20 -7.36
C HIS A 70 -0.25 -4.09 -7.26
N CYS A 71 0.77 -3.69 -6.51
CA CYS A 71 1.97 -4.51 -6.32
C CYS A 71 1.64 -5.86 -5.67
N LEU A 72 0.75 -5.86 -4.66
CA LEU A 72 0.31 -7.08 -3.98
C LEU A 72 -0.52 -8.01 -4.87
N LEU A 73 -1.39 -7.47 -5.72
CA LEU A 73 -2.25 -8.24 -6.61
C LEU A 73 -1.48 -8.77 -7.83
N ALA A 74 -0.47 -8.03 -8.31
CA ALA A 74 0.35 -8.43 -9.45
C ALA A 74 1.39 -9.51 -9.11
N ALA A 75 1.77 -9.66 -7.84
CA ALA A 75 2.74 -10.66 -7.42
C ALA A 75 2.06 -11.98 -6.98
N PRO A 76 2.20 -13.09 -7.73
CA PRO A 76 1.50 -14.35 -7.41
C PRO A 76 1.84 -14.90 -6.01
N ARG A 77 3.07 -14.63 -5.56
CA ARG A 77 3.58 -15.05 -4.25
C ARG A 77 2.99 -14.26 -3.07
N SER A 78 2.40 -13.09 -3.31
CA SER A 78 1.77 -12.29 -2.26
C SER A 78 0.28 -12.54 -2.13
N THR A 79 -0.30 -13.50 -2.85
CA THR A 79 -1.76 -13.74 -2.86
C THR A 79 -2.38 -13.89 -1.46
N ALA A 80 -1.73 -14.56 -0.52
CA ALA A 80 -2.22 -14.67 0.86
C ALA A 80 -2.12 -13.33 1.62
N ALA A 81 -1.03 -12.59 1.44
CA ALA A 81 -0.88 -11.24 2.01
C ALA A 81 -1.87 -10.26 1.36
N ALA A 82 -2.13 -10.36 0.06
CA ALA A 82 -3.09 -9.55 -0.67
C ALA A 82 -4.51 -9.82 -0.19
N ALA A 83 -4.89 -11.10 -0.05
CA ALA A 83 -6.18 -11.52 0.48
C ALA A 83 -6.47 -10.97 1.89
N TYR A 84 -5.42 -10.77 2.68
CA TYR A 84 -5.48 -10.22 4.04
C TYR A 84 -5.47 -8.69 4.06
N LEU A 85 -4.49 -8.06 3.38
CA LEU A 85 -4.15 -6.65 3.53
C LEU A 85 -4.92 -5.73 2.57
N VAL A 86 -5.18 -6.17 1.33
CA VAL A 86 -5.86 -5.31 0.32
C VAL A 86 -7.24 -4.84 0.80
N PRO A 87 -8.14 -5.69 1.33
CA PRO A 87 -9.43 -5.23 1.88
C PRO A 87 -9.29 -4.10 2.90
N ARG A 88 -8.29 -4.21 3.77
CA ARG A 88 -8.04 -3.22 4.82
C ARG A 88 -7.51 -1.91 4.25
N LEU A 89 -6.51 -1.98 3.38
CA LEU A 89 -5.97 -0.79 2.71
C LEU A 89 -7.04 -0.06 1.90
N LEU A 90 -7.90 -0.80 1.20
CA LEU A 90 -9.03 -0.23 0.46
C LEU A 90 -10.02 0.48 1.38
N ARG A 91 -10.36 -0.11 2.54
CA ARG A 91 -11.26 0.51 3.53
C ARG A 91 -10.65 1.78 4.13
N GLU A 92 -9.40 1.72 4.59
CA GLU A 92 -8.69 2.90 5.12
C GLU A 92 -8.62 4.03 4.08
N ALA A 93 -8.31 3.68 2.82
CA ALA A 93 -8.27 4.65 1.73
C ALA A 93 -9.66 5.24 1.38
N ALA A 94 -10.71 4.43 1.46
CA ALA A 94 -12.09 4.89 1.27
C ALA A 94 -12.54 5.83 2.39
N GLU A 95 -12.21 5.52 3.64
CA GLU A 95 -12.47 6.40 4.79
C GLU A 95 -11.73 7.74 4.64
N GLU A 96 -10.45 7.71 4.25
CA GLU A 96 -9.67 8.92 3.96
C GLU A 96 -10.30 9.76 2.83
N LEU A 97 -10.77 9.12 1.74
CA LEU A 97 -11.49 9.81 0.66
C LEU A 97 -12.87 10.32 1.10
N GLY A 98 -13.59 9.57 1.93
CA GLY A 98 -14.89 9.97 2.48
C GLY A 98 -14.77 11.24 3.33
N LEU A 99 -13.76 11.30 4.20
CA LEU A 99 -13.42 12.50 4.96
C LEU A 99 -13.02 13.68 4.06
N TYR A 100 -12.38 13.40 2.92
CA TYR A 100 -12.01 14.41 1.94
C TYR A 100 -13.22 14.99 1.20
N PHE A 101 -14.18 14.15 0.81
CA PHE A 101 -15.45 14.62 0.26
C PHE A 101 -16.25 15.41 1.29
N GLY A 102 -16.17 15.04 2.58
CA GLY A 102 -16.84 15.69 3.69
C GLY A 102 -18.32 15.29 3.82
N PRO A 103 -18.93 15.46 5.01
CA PRO A 103 -20.32 15.08 5.27
C PRO A 103 -21.35 16.02 4.62
N HIS A 104 -20.95 17.24 4.23
CA HIS A 104 -21.85 18.31 3.81
C HIS A 104 -21.63 18.76 2.37
N VAL A 105 -21.37 17.83 1.46
CA VAL A 105 -21.42 18.18 0.04
C VAL A 105 -22.90 18.39 -0.32
N PRO A 106 -23.35 19.61 -0.64
CA PRO A 106 -24.76 19.89 -0.85
C PRO A 106 -25.33 18.99 -1.94
N ALA A 107 -26.62 18.66 -1.88
CA ALA A 107 -27.34 18.09 -3.02
C ALA A 107 -27.23 19.08 -4.19
N GLY A 108 -26.31 18.83 -5.12
CA GLY A 108 -25.91 19.79 -6.16
C GLY A 108 -24.39 19.90 -6.36
N SER A 109 -23.60 19.36 -5.44
CA SER A 109 -22.16 19.14 -5.60
C SER A 109 -21.90 18.14 -6.74
N GLY A 110 -21.72 18.67 -7.95
CA GLY A 110 -22.07 17.99 -9.20
C GLY A 110 -21.59 16.55 -9.38
N ALA A 111 -22.37 15.80 -10.18
CA ALA A 111 -22.28 14.38 -10.58
C ALA A 111 -21.06 13.56 -10.12
N ARG A 112 -19.83 14.04 -10.35
CA ARG A 112 -18.57 13.34 -10.00
C ARG A 112 -18.43 13.03 -8.51
N THR A 113 -18.82 13.94 -7.61
CA THR A 113 -18.70 13.67 -6.16
C THR A 113 -19.73 12.64 -5.68
N ALA A 114 -20.92 12.62 -6.30
CA ALA A 114 -21.93 11.61 -6.03
C ALA A 114 -21.46 10.22 -6.51
N VAL A 115 -20.97 10.14 -7.75
CA VAL A 115 -20.40 8.91 -8.32
C VAL A 115 -19.25 8.40 -7.45
N GLY A 116 -18.35 9.27 -7.01
CA GLY A 116 -17.25 8.89 -6.11
C GLY A 116 -17.75 8.20 -4.83
N ARG A 117 -18.74 8.77 -4.15
CA ARG A 117 -19.31 8.19 -2.92
C ARG A 117 -20.05 6.88 -3.17
N GLU A 118 -20.82 6.80 -4.25
CA GLU A 118 -21.49 5.57 -4.67
C GLU A 118 -20.47 4.43 -4.88
N GLN A 119 -19.34 4.73 -5.53
CA GLN A 119 -18.27 3.74 -5.71
C GLN A 119 -17.64 3.31 -4.37
N LEU A 120 -17.46 4.23 -3.41
CA LEU A 120 -16.94 3.89 -2.08
C LEU A 120 -17.91 2.98 -1.32
N HIS A 121 -19.20 3.29 -1.28
CA HIS A 121 -20.19 2.46 -0.61
C HIS A 121 -20.32 1.07 -1.26
N ALA A 122 -20.38 1.01 -2.59
CA ALA A 122 -20.43 -0.27 -3.30
C ALA A 122 -19.18 -1.13 -3.01
N MET A 123 -18.01 -0.50 -2.89
CA MET A 123 -16.77 -1.18 -2.51
C MET A 123 -16.82 -1.67 -1.06
N GLU A 124 -17.28 -0.85 -0.11
CA GLU A 124 -17.42 -1.23 1.30
C GLU A 124 -18.36 -2.43 1.48
N ASP A 125 -19.52 -2.42 0.80
CA ASP A 125 -20.48 -3.53 0.80
C ASP A 125 -19.90 -4.81 0.18
N GLU A 126 -19.07 -4.68 -0.84
CA GLU A 126 -18.35 -5.80 -1.46
C GLU A 126 -17.31 -6.39 -0.49
N LEU A 127 -16.53 -5.54 0.17
CA LEU A 127 -15.51 -5.94 1.15
C LEU A 127 -16.12 -6.51 2.44
N ALA A 128 -17.28 -6.03 2.88
CA ALA A 128 -17.99 -6.52 4.05
C ALA A 128 -18.50 -7.97 3.87
N ARG A 129 -18.82 -8.36 2.63
CA ARG A 129 -19.27 -9.71 2.28
C ARG A 129 -18.13 -10.72 2.08
N ALA A 130 -16.89 -10.25 1.94
CA ALA A 130 -15.74 -11.11 1.70
C ALA A 130 -15.20 -11.69 3.03
N PRO A 131 -15.15 -13.02 3.22
CA PRO A 131 -14.59 -13.59 4.44
C PRO A 131 -13.11 -13.22 4.57
N LEU A 132 -12.68 -12.80 5.76
CA LEU A 132 -11.27 -12.56 6.03
C LEU A 132 -10.49 -13.86 5.82
N ALA A 133 -9.43 -13.81 5.01
CA ALA A 133 -8.60 -14.97 4.79
C ALA A 133 -7.92 -15.38 6.10
N VAL A 134 -7.89 -16.69 6.37
CA VAL A 134 -6.99 -17.27 7.37
C VAL A 134 -5.57 -16.83 6.99
N GLY A 135 -4.79 -16.40 7.99
CA GLY A 135 -3.59 -15.57 7.84
C GLY A 135 -2.59 -16.06 6.78
N PRO A 136 -1.66 -15.18 6.34
CA PRO A 136 -0.73 -15.52 5.28
C PRO A 136 -0.01 -16.82 5.66
N GLY A 137 -0.12 -17.83 4.79
CA GLY A 137 0.64 -19.07 4.91
C GLY A 137 2.14 -18.75 5.03
N ARG A 138 2.95 -19.74 5.39
CA ARG A 138 4.39 -19.55 5.58
C ARG A 138 5.03 -19.12 4.25
N LEU A 139 5.07 -17.82 4.03
CA LEU A 139 5.75 -17.21 2.88
C LEU A 139 7.24 -17.47 3.02
N ASP A 140 7.92 -17.57 1.88
CA ASP A 140 9.36 -17.74 1.81
C ASP A 140 10.07 -16.55 2.48
N ALA A 141 10.47 -16.74 3.74
CA ALA A 141 11.11 -15.73 4.56
C ALA A 141 12.47 -15.33 3.96
N ASP A 142 13.16 -16.27 3.31
CA ASP A 142 14.45 -16.02 2.68
C ASP A 142 14.29 -15.04 1.51
N ARG A 143 13.24 -15.21 0.69
CA ARG A 143 12.95 -14.29 -0.40
C ARG A 143 12.48 -12.92 0.09
N LEU A 144 11.69 -12.88 1.16
CA LEU A 144 11.29 -11.62 1.79
C LEU A 144 12.51 -10.85 2.31
N GLY A 145 13.40 -11.55 3.01
CA GLY A 145 14.68 -11.01 3.46
C GLY A 145 15.56 -10.55 2.31
N ALA A 146 15.66 -11.33 1.22
CA ALA A 146 16.44 -10.99 0.04
C ALA A 146 15.95 -9.71 -0.64
N ALA A 147 14.63 -9.53 -0.80
CA ALA A 147 14.05 -8.32 -1.38
C ALA A 147 14.36 -7.06 -0.54
N LEU A 148 14.23 -7.16 0.79
CA LEU A 148 14.54 -6.06 1.71
C LEU A 148 16.06 -5.78 1.79
N ALA A 149 16.90 -6.82 1.70
CA ALA A 149 18.36 -6.67 1.62
C ALA A 149 18.79 -6.03 0.30
N ALA A 150 18.13 -6.36 -0.81
CA ALA A 150 18.36 -5.73 -2.11
C ALA A 150 17.97 -4.24 -2.08
N LEU A 151 16.81 -3.90 -1.47
CA LEU A 151 16.42 -2.52 -1.21
C LEU A 151 17.48 -1.78 -0.39
N ARG A 152 17.98 -2.39 0.67
CA ARG A 152 19.05 -1.79 1.49
C ARG A 152 20.33 -1.54 0.68
N SER A 153 20.69 -2.45 -0.22
CA SER A 153 21.95 -2.38 -0.99
C SER A 153 21.89 -1.42 -2.18
N ALA A 154 20.75 -1.34 -2.88
CA ALA A 154 20.58 -0.55 -4.10
C ALA A 154 20.57 0.98 -3.88
N THR A 155 20.56 1.41 -2.62
CA THR A 155 20.42 2.83 -2.23
C THR A 155 21.77 3.51 -2.00
N GLY A 156 22.89 2.89 -2.34
CA GLY A 156 24.23 3.47 -2.11
C GLY A 156 24.47 4.76 -2.92
N GLY A 157 24.67 5.89 -2.24
CA GLY A 157 25.20 7.14 -2.84
C GLY A 157 24.19 8.24 -3.18
N GLU A 158 22.91 7.92 -3.40
CA GLU A 158 21.91 8.94 -3.74
C GLU A 158 21.23 9.52 -2.48
N PRO A 159 21.26 10.85 -2.25
CA PRO A 159 20.63 11.49 -1.09
C PRO A 159 19.15 11.12 -0.93
N GLY A 160 18.42 10.97 -2.03
CA GLY A 160 16.99 10.60 -2.04
C GLY A 160 16.68 9.17 -1.57
N THR A 161 17.70 8.31 -1.42
CA THR A 161 17.52 6.89 -1.13
C THR A 161 18.01 6.46 0.27
N ALA A 162 18.67 7.35 1.01
CA ALA A 162 19.17 7.07 2.36
C ALA A 162 18.04 6.69 3.35
N TRP A 163 16.86 7.29 3.18
CA TRP A 163 15.68 6.94 3.98
C TRP A 163 15.20 5.51 3.70
N LEU A 164 15.13 5.10 2.43
CA LEU A 164 14.75 3.74 2.02
C LEU A 164 15.70 2.68 2.61
N ARG A 165 17.00 2.97 2.66
CA ARG A 165 18.00 2.11 3.30
C ARG A 165 17.70 1.87 4.78
N SER A 166 17.35 2.95 5.47
CA SER A 166 17.04 2.92 6.90
C SER A 166 15.73 2.18 7.16
N ALA A 167 14.71 2.44 6.34
CA ALA A 167 13.43 1.73 6.38
C ALA A 167 13.63 0.22 6.18
N ALA A 168 14.44 -0.18 5.20
CA ALA A 168 14.76 -1.58 4.94
C ALA A 168 15.38 -2.28 6.17
N GLY A 169 16.24 -1.59 6.93
CA GLY A 169 16.75 -2.10 8.20
C GLY A 169 15.65 -2.37 9.22
N VAL A 170 14.71 -1.43 9.38
CA VAL A 170 13.58 -1.58 10.31
C VAL A 170 12.69 -2.78 9.93
N PHE A 171 12.41 -2.99 8.64
CA PHE A 171 11.63 -4.13 8.18
C PHE A 171 12.36 -5.47 8.33
N LEU A 172 13.68 -5.50 8.14
CA LEU A 172 14.50 -6.70 8.40
C LEU A 172 14.52 -7.07 9.88
N ASP A 173 14.63 -6.08 10.77
CA ASP A 173 14.55 -6.31 12.22
C ASP A 173 13.17 -6.85 12.63
N GLU A 174 12.10 -6.33 12.02
CA GLU A 174 10.74 -6.80 12.27
C GLU A 174 10.53 -8.23 11.75
N LEU A 175 11.09 -8.56 10.59
CA LEU A 175 11.07 -9.93 10.06
C LEU A 175 11.77 -10.90 11.04
N ALA A 176 12.96 -10.54 11.52
CA ALA A 176 13.68 -11.34 12.51
C ALA A 176 12.89 -11.48 13.83
N SER A 177 12.16 -10.44 14.25
CA SER A 177 11.27 -10.51 15.42
C SER A 177 10.13 -11.51 15.21
N ILE A 178 9.44 -11.46 14.06
CA ILE A 178 8.36 -12.38 13.73
C ILE A 178 8.85 -13.82 13.68
N ASP A 179 10.03 -14.07 13.11
CA ASP A 179 10.61 -15.40 13.07
C ASP A 179 10.96 -15.92 14.47
N ALA A 180 11.54 -15.07 15.32
CA ALA A 180 11.82 -15.44 16.72
C ALA A 180 10.55 -15.80 17.51
N GLU A 181 9.46 -15.03 17.35
CA GLU A 181 8.15 -15.30 17.94
C GLU A 181 7.59 -16.66 17.46
N GLY A 182 7.70 -16.95 16.16
CA GLY A 182 7.25 -18.22 15.58
C GLY A 182 8.00 -19.46 16.07
N PHE A 183 9.25 -19.30 16.53
CA PHE A 183 10.06 -20.38 17.10
C PHE A 183 10.00 -20.46 18.63
N GLY A 184 9.13 -19.67 19.29
CA GLY A 184 9.06 -19.62 20.75
C GLY A 184 10.36 -19.13 21.41
N ARG A 185 11.20 -18.40 20.68
CA ARG A 185 12.47 -17.87 21.19
C ARG A 185 12.21 -16.55 21.89
N SER A 186 12.75 -16.39 23.10
CA SER A 186 12.71 -15.11 23.80
C SER A 186 13.48 -14.03 23.02
N ARG A 187 12.85 -12.87 22.88
CA ARG A 187 13.42 -11.70 22.18
C ARG A 187 14.73 -11.26 22.85
N PRO A 188 15.83 -11.00 22.11
CA PRO A 188 17.03 -10.43 22.72
C PRO A 188 16.72 -9.04 23.29
N ALA A 189 17.22 -8.76 24.50
CA ALA A 189 16.82 -7.65 25.38
C ALA A 189 17.17 -6.23 24.88
N VAL A 190 17.77 -6.06 23.69
CA VAL A 190 18.42 -4.81 23.28
C VAL A 190 17.59 -3.93 22.35
N ALA A 191 16.46 -4.39 21.82
CA ALA A 191 15.65 -3.55 20.93
C ALA A 191 14.71 -2.65 21.74
N VAL A 192 14.85 -1.33 21.58
CA VAL A 192 13.88 -0.27 21.92
C VAL A 192 12.46 -0.84 22.06
N ARG A 193 11.81 -0.61 23.21
CA ARG A 193 10.44 -1.07 23.51
C ARG A 193 9.48 -0.67 22.39
N ARG A 194 9.31 -1.55 21.41
CA ARG A 194 8.22 -1.49 20.43
C ARG A 194 7.10 -2.32 21.03
N THR A 195 5.93 -1.74 21.17
CA THR A 195 4.71 -2.51 21.40
C THR A 195 4.23 -2.90 20.00
N PRO A 196 4.50 -4.12 19.51
CA PRO A 196 4.06 -4.52 18.18
C PRO A 196 2.56 -4.32 18.09
N GLN A 197 2.11 -3.61 17.05
CA GLN A 197 0.69 -3.45 16.78
C GLN A 197 0.25 -4.57 15.82
N GLY A 198 -0.94 -5.11 16.10
CA GLY A 198 -1.55 -6.13 15.25
C GLY A 198 -1.02 -7.55 15.47
N THR A 199 -1.61 -8.48 14.72
CA THR A 199 -1.26 -9.91 14.79
C THR A 199 0.05 -10.20 14.06
N VAL A 200 0.70 -11.34 14.33
CA VAL A 200 1.86 -11.81 13.54
C VAL A 200 1.52 -11.91 12.05
N ALA A 201 0.32 -12.39 11.73
CA ALA A 201 -0.21 -12.47 10.37
C ALA A 201 -0.25 -11.10 9.68
N GLU A 202 -0.76 -10.09 10.37
CA GLU A 202 -0.85 -8.71 9.89
C GLU A 202 0.53 -8.10 9.63
N ARG A 203 1.42 -8.18 10.62
CA ARG A 203 2.78 -7.66 10.49
C ARG A 203 3.53 -8.33 9.33
N ARG A 204 3.37 -9.66 9.17
CA ARG A 204 3.94 -10.40 8.03
C ARG A 204 3.36 -9.92 6.69
N ALA A 205 2.05 -9.68 6.60
CA ALA A 205 1.42 -9.17 5.38
C ALA A 205 1.95 -7.77 5.01
N LEU A 206 2.17 -6.90 6.00
CA LEU A 206 2.78 -5.58 5.81
C LEU A 206 4.23 -5.68 5.32
N LEU A 207 5.04 -6.61 5.85
CA LEU A 207 6.40 -6.86 5.34
C LEU A 207 6.40 -7.33 3.88
N VAL A 208 5.45 -8.19 3.52
CA VAL A 208 5.29 -8.65 2.13
C VAL A 208 4.94 -7.49 1.22
N ALA A 209 4.03 -6.62 1.63
CA ALA A 209 3.69 -5.40 0.91
C ALA A 209 4.93 -4.51 0.66
N ALA A 210 5.74 -4.29 1.70
CA ALA A 210 6.99 -3.55 1.58
C ALA A 210 7.95 -4.19 0.55
N ALA A 211 8.14 -5.50 0.62
CA ALA A 211 9.05 -6.21 -0.27
C ALA A 211 8.58 -6.27 -1.73
N VAL A 212 7.28 -6.49 -2.00
CA VAL A 212 6.79 -6.47 -3.39
C VAL A 212 6.90 -5.07 -4.00
N CYS A 213 6.65 -4.01 -3.23
CA CYS A 213 6.83 -2.65 -3.71
C CYS A 213 8.31 -2.35 -3.99
N ALA A 214 9.21 -2.82 -3.12
CA ALA A 214 10.65 -2.70 -3.33
C ALA A 214 11.11 -3.42 -4.60
N GLU A 215 10.64 -4.65 -4.85
CA GLU A 215 10.95 -5.39 -6.08
C GLU A 215 10.47 -4.67 -7.33
N VAL A 216 9.24 -4.13 -7.32
CA VAL A 216 8.69 -3.37 -8.44
C VAL A 216 9.55 -2.14 -8.73
N TRP A 217 9.92 -1.38 -7.70
CA TRP A 217 10.79 -0.22 -7.83
C TRP A 217 12.18 -0.58 -8.37
N LEU A 218 12.84 -1.59 -7.81
CA LEU A 218 14.15 -2.05 -8.27
C LEU A 218 14.11 -2.51 -9.73
N ALA A 219 13.08 -3.27 -10.11
CA ALA A 219 12.89 -3.73 -11.48
C ALA A 219 12.57 -2.58 -12.45
N ALA A 220 11.87 -1.54 -12.01
CA ALA A 220 11.62 -0.35 -12.81
C ALA A 220 12.88 0.49 -12.99
N ARG A 221 13.64 0.70 -11.91
CA ARG A 221 14.91 1.43 -11.91
C ARG A 221 15.93 0.80 -12.85
N ALA A 222 15.99 -0.53 -12.91
CA ALA A 222 16.88 -1.25 -13.83
C ALA A 222 16.48 -1.12 -15.32
N ARG A 223 15.18 -0.90 -15.62
CA ARG A 223 14.65 -0.87 -16.99
C ARG A 223 14.51 0.53 -17.57
N THR A 224 14.00 1.47 -16.79
CA THR A 224 13.65 2.82 -17.27
C THR A 224 13.81 3.84 -16.14
N PRO A 225 15.02 4.37 -15.92
CA PRO A 225 15.34 5.25 -14.78
C PRO A 225 14.52 6.55 -14.72
N SER A 226 13.98 7.02 -15.85
CA SER A 226 13.20 8.25 -15.93
C SER A 226 11.69 8.07 -15.70
N ALA A 227 11.20 6.85 -15.57
CA ALA A 227 9.78 6.58 -15.34
C ALA A 227 9.41 6.82 -13.86
N PHE A 228 8.16 7.21 -13.59
CA PHE A 228 7.62 7.31 -12.22
C PHE A 228 7.89 6.05 -11.38
N ALA A 229 7.76 4.87 -11.99
CA ALA A 229 8.03 3.60 -11.30
C ALA A 229 9.47 3.47 -10.76
N ALA A 230 10.44 4.17 -11.36
CA ALA A 230 11.83 4.21 -10.92
C ALA A 230 12.13 5.33 -9.89
N ASP A 231 11.22 6.30 -9.73
CA ASP A 231 11.36 7.39 -8.77
C ASP A 231 11.29 6.85 -7.32
N PRO A 232 12.27 7.14 -6.45
CA PRO A 232 12.27 6.69 -5.06
C PRO A 232 11.19 7.34 -4.18
N ALA A 233 10.50 8.39 -4.63
CA ALA A 233 9.47 9.06 -3.85
C ALA A 233 8.27 8.16 -3.52
N TRP A 234 7.79 7.37 -4.48
CA TRP A 234 6.63 6.49 -4.26
C TRP A 234 6.93 5.29 -3.35
N PRO A 235 8.04 4.53 -3.47
CA PRO A 235 8.32 3.47 -2.51
C PRO A 235 8.58 4.07 -1.13
N THR A 236 9.16 5.27 -1.02
CA THR A 236 9.32 5.96 0.27
C THR A 236 7.95 6.21 0.91
N GLY A 237 6.99 6.74 0.15
CA GLY A 237 5.63 6.97 0.63
C GLY A 237 4.91 5.71 1.08
N VAL A 238 5.01 4.62 0.30
CA VAL A 238 4.42 3.32 0.68
C VAL A 238 5.05 2.80 1.96
N LEU A 239 6.39 2.75 2.04
CA LEU A 239 7.10 2.23 3.21
C LEU A 239 6.88 3.09 4.46
N LEU A 240 6.70 4.40 4.34
CA LEU A 240 6.31 5.27 5.45
C LEU A 240 4.96 4.85 6.03
N ARG A 241 3.96 4.65 5.16
CA ARG A 241 2.62 4.22 5.58
C ARG A 241 2.64 2.79 6.14
N THR A 242 3.38 1.88 5.53
CA THR A 242 3.57 0.51 6.06
C THR A 242 4.24 0.52 7.43
N SER A 243 5.26 1.36 7.64
CA SER A 243 5.94 1.50 8.93
C SER A 243 5.00 2.04 10.01
N ALA A 244 4.16 3.03 9.66
CA ALA A 244 3.14 3.56 10.56
C ALA A 244 2.14 2.47 10.97
N ARG A 245 1.69 1.63 10.02
CA ARG A 245 0.78 0.50 10.28
C ARG A 245 1.39 -0.60 11.14
N LEU A 246 2.71 -0.80 11.08
CA LEU A 246 3.43 -1.72 11.97
C LEU A 246 3.56 -1.18 13.41
N GLY A 247 3.26 0.10 13.65
CA GLY A 247 3.61 0.77 14.90
C GLY A 247 5.12 0.89 15.10
N ALA A 248 5.91 0.82 14.02
CA ALA A 248 7.36 0.93 14.11
C ALA A 248 7.73 2.37 14.54
N ALA A 249 8.70 2.48 15.45
CA ALA A 249 9.29 3.76 15.82
C ALA A 249 9.77 4.50 14.56
N PRO A 250 9.72 5.84 14.53
CA PRO A 250 10.00 6.60 13.33
C PRO A 250 11.37 6.25 12.75
N VAL A 251 11.33 5.77 11.50
CA VAL A 251 12.44 5.80 10.53
C VAL A 251 13.02 7.25 10.54
N PRO A 252 14.32 7.51 10.25
CA PRO A 252 15.04 8.73 10.66
C PRO A 252 14.25 10.04 10.61
N ALA A 253 14.53 10.94 11.56
CA ALA A 253 13.69 12.06 12.00
C ALA A 253 13.05 12.96 10.91
N THR A 254 13.60 13.01 9.70
CA THR A 254 13.01 13.73 8.58
C THR A 254 12.72 12.79 7.41
N ALA A 255 11.50 12.24 7.39
CA ALA A 255 10.99 11.53 6.23
C ALA A 255 10.81 12.48 5.03
N PRO A 256 11.15 12.05 3.80
CA PRO A 256 10.85 12.82 2.60
C PRO A 256 9.33 13.06 2.47
N ASP A 257 8.93 14.23 1.98
CA ASP A 257 7.52 14.50 1.63
C ASP A 257 7.15 13.73 0.35
N ALA A 258 6.74 12.47 0.50
CA ALA A 258 6.29 11.63 -0.60
C ALA A 258 4.86 11.97 -1.07
N ALA A 259 4.06 12.68 -0.27
CA ALA A 259 2.66 12.96 -0.59
C ALA A 259 2.51 13.94 -1.75
N ARG A 260 3.39 14.96 -1.80
CA ARG A 260 3.41 15.93 -2.90
C ARG A 260 3.72 15.31 -4.26
N PRO A 261 4.85 14.59 -4.49
CA PRO A 261 5.11 13.96 -5.78
C PRO A 261 4.06 12.92 -6.15
N ALA A 262 3.54 12.16 -5.18
CA ALA A 262 2.43 11.23 -5.39
C ALA A 262 1.17 11.95 -5.92
N THR A 263 0.79 13.09 -5.31
CA THR A 263 -0.36 13.89 -5.76
C THR A 263 -0.16 14.45 -7.17
N MET A 264 1.06 14.90 -7.48
CA MET A 264 1.39 15.39 -8.82
C MET A 264 1.25 14.28 -9.86
N GLU A 265 1.74 13.07 -9.58
CA GLU A 265 1.61 11.93 -10.50
C GLU A 265 0.13 11.57 -10.73
N VAL A 266 -0.70 11.58 -9.68
CA VAL A 266 -2.15 11.35 -9.81
C VAL A 266 -2.78 12.36 -10.77
N LEU A 267 -2.45 13.64 -10.63
CA LEU A 267 -2.95 14.70 -11.51
C LEU A 267 -2.54 14.45 -12.96
N VAL A 268 -1.26 14.14 -13.19
CA VAL A 268 -0.74 13.82 -14.54
C VAL A 268 -1.48 12.62 -15.14
N ARG A 269 -1.66 11.54 -14.38
CA ARG A 269 -2.36 10.34 -14.85
C ARG A 269 -3.84 10.56 -15.12
N CYS A 270 -4.52 11.36 -14.30
CA CYS A 270 -5.89 11.79 -14.56
C CYS A 270 -5.99 12.57 -15.88
N ALA A 271 -5.10 13.53 -16.11
CA ALA A 271 -5.09 14.33 -17.33
C ALA A 271 -4.81 13.48 -18.58
N GLN A 272 -3.95 12.47 -18.45
CA GLN A 272 -3.53 11.59 -19.55
C GLN A 272 -4.38 10.32 -19.69
N ARG A 273 -5.44 10.15 -18.91
CA ARG A 273 -6.26 8.92 -18.85
C ARG A 273 -5.41 7.65 -18.68
N ARG A 274 -4.48 7.67 -17.73
CA ARG A 274 -3.67 6.51 -17.35
C ARG A 274 -4.20 5.84 -16.09
N GLY A 275 -3.95 4.53 -15.97
CA GLY A 275 -4.19 3.71 -14.80
C GLY A 275 -3.34 4.13 -13.61
N PHE A 276 -3.76 3.73 -12.41
CA PHE A 276 -3.00 3.99 -11.18
C PHE A 276 -2.08 2.82 -10.77
N ASP A 277 -1.83 1.87 -11.67
CA ASP A 277 -0.83 0.82 -11.49
C ASP A 277 0.61 1.37 -11.58
N PRO A 278 1.65 0.71 -11.05
CA PRO A 278 3.01 1.24 -11.06
C PRO A 278 3.52 1.70 -12.43
N HIS A 279 3.08 1.08 -13.53
CA HIS A 279 3.50 1.37 -14.89
C HIS A 279 2.66 2.45 -15.59
N GLY A 280 1.50 2.82 -15.02
CA GLY A 280 0.63 3.86 -15.58
C GLY A 280 0.05 3.43 -16.93
N THR A 281 -0.50 2.22 -16.99
CA THR A 281 -1.04 1.61 -18.21
C THR A 281 -2.15 2.48 -18.80
N PRO A 282 -2.26 2.66 -20.13
CA PRO A 282 -3.39 3.38 -20.73
C PRO A 282 -4.75 2.79 -20.33
N LEU A 283 -5.76 3.67 -20.13
CA LEU A 283 -7.17 3.29 -19.87
C LEU A 283 -7.99 3.16 -21.15
#